data_AF-A0A2V7XMN5-F1
#
_entry.id   AF-A0A2V7XMN5-F1
#
_cell.length_a   1.000
_cell.length_b   1.000
_cell.length_c   1.000
_cell.angle_alpha   90.00
_cell.angle_beta   90.00
_cell.angle_gamma   90.00
#
_symmetry.space_group_name_H-M   'P 1'
#
loop_
_entity.id
_entity.type
_entity.pdbx_description
1 polymer ?
#
loop_
_entity_poly.entity_id
_entity_poly.type
_entity_poly.pdbx_seq_one_letter_code
_entity_poly.pdbx_strand_id
1 'polypeptide(L)'
;MYHQNYNPTHHAALSTLAAAIPILVLLYFIALHPHRDSRGVRHLGISAPFAAFYGVVAALLVSCLVFKMPVAAAISAFALGSLSGFLGIIWIVLAAMLLYTMTVITGQFEIVKESIVHISFDRRLQVLLIAFSFGAIIEGTSGFGTPVAIAGAVMVGLGYSPF
;
A
#
# COMPACT_ATOMS: atom_id res chain seq x y z
N MET A 1 -26.56 4.51 15.89
CA MET A 1 -25.11 4.82 15.92
C MET A 1 -24.45 3.73 16.73
N TYR A 2 -23.48 3.00 16.17
CA TYR A 2 -22.76 1.96 16.94
C TYR A 2 -21.76 2.66 17.87
N HIS A 3 -21.80 2.34 19.16
CA HIS A 3 -20.81 2.81 20.11
C HIS A 3 -19.66 1.80 20.16
N GLN A 4 -18.47 2.25 19.77
CA GLN A 4 -17.28 1.41 19.73
C GLN A 4 -16.85 1.05 21.15
N ASN A 5 -16.99 -0.23 21.51
CA ASN A 5 -16.44 -0.77 22.75
C ASN A 5 -15.04 -1.31 22.48
N TYR A 6 -14.03 -0.67 23.06
CA TYR A 6 -12.63 -1.07 22.91
C TYR A 6 -12.25 -2.32 23.73
N ASN A 7 -13.08 -2.73 24.69
CA ASN A 7 -12.85 -3.91 25.53
C ASN A 7 -14.09 -4.83 25.58
N PRO A 8 -14.47 -5.48 24.48
CA PRO A 8 -15.62 -6.37 24.44
C PRO A 8 -15.43 -7.66 25.28
N THR A 9 -14.19 -8.04 25.59
CA THR A 9 -13.86 -9.28 26.34
C THR A 9 -13.56 -9.05 27.82
N HIS A 10 -13.72 -7.81 28.31
CA HIS A 10 -13.31 -7.34 29.63
C HIS A 10 -11.79 -7.42 29.92
N HIS A 11 -11.00 -8.08 29.06
CA HIS A 11 -9.54 -8.12 29.10
C HIS A 11 -8.94 -7.37 27.91
N ALA A 12 -8.09 -6.38 28.20
CA ALA A 12 -7.45 -5.57 27.16
C ALA A 12 -6.62 -6.42 26.19
N ALA A 13 -5.83 -7.36 26.69
CA ALA A 13 -4.96 -8.21 25.88
C ALA A 13 -5.74 -9.10 24.88
N LEU A 14 -6.84 -9.71 25.31
CA LEU A 14 -7.69 -10.54 24.44
C LEU A 14 -8.38 -9.70 23.36
N SER A 15 -8.85 -8.51 23.73
CA SER A 15 -9.45 -7.57 22.78
C SER A 15 -8.44 -7.08 21.74
N THR A 16 -7.19 -6.82 22.14
CA THR A 16 -6.09 -6.45 21.23
C THR A 16 -5.71 -7.61 20.30
N LEU A 17 -5.61 -8.84 20.81
CA LEU A 17 -5.32 -10.02 19.99
C LEU A 17 -6.42 -10.24 18.95
N ALA A 18 -7.69 -10.10 19.34
CA ALA A 18 -8.80 -10.20 18.41
C ALA A 18 -8.74 -9.10 17.33
N ALA A 19 -8.46 -7.85 17.72
CA ALA A 19 -8.30 -6.73 16.79
C ALA A 19 -7.11 -6.90 15.82
N ALA A 20 -6.08 -7.66 16.21
CA ALA A 20 -4.92 -7.93 15.36
C ALA A 20 -5.17 -9.01 14.29
N ILE A 21 -6.19 -9.86 14.46
CA ILE A 21 -6.49 -10.99 13.55
C ILE A 21 -6.54 -10.56 12.08
N PRO A 22 -7.28 -9.50 11.67
CA PRO A 22 -7.38 -9.15 10.26
C PRO A 22 -6.04 -8.74 9.65
N ILE A 23 -5.20 -8.04 10.42
CA ILE A 23 -3.86 -7.62 10.00
C ILE A 23 -2.94 -8.84 9.86
N LEU A 24 -2.97 -9.75 10.83
CA LEU A 24 -2.18 -10.99 10.79
C LEU A 24 -2.57 -11.88 9.62
N VAL A 25 -3.88 -11.99 9.34
CA VAL A 25 -4.40 -12.72 8.17
C VAL A 25 -3.87 -12.10 6.88
N LEU A 26 -3.97 -10.77 6.73
CA LEU A 26 -3.47 -10.07 5.56
C LEU A 26 -1.96 -10.30 5.36
N LEU A 27 -1.16 -10.09 6.40
CA LEU A 27 0.29 -10.25 6.35
C LEU A 27 0.70 -11.70 6.05
N TYR A 28 0.01 -12.67 6.65
CA TYR A 28 0.22 -14.08 6.38
C TYR A 28 -0.02 -14.40 4.90
N PHE A 29 -1.11 -13.92 4.32
CA PHE A 29 -1.43 -14.16 2.91
C PHE A 29 -0.47 -13.46 1.95
N ILE A 30 -0.04 -12.22 2.23
CA ILE A 30 0.89 -11.50 1.36
C ILE A 30 2.31 -12.09 1.43
N ALA A 31 2.81 -12.43 2.61
CA ALA A 31 4.24 -12.72 2.80
C ALA A 31 4.57 -14.21 2.92
N LEU A 32 3.70 -15.02 3.55
CA LEU A 32 4.07 -16.36 4.03
C LEU A 32 3.25 -17.48 3.40
N HIS A 33 2.07 -17.20 2.85
CA HIS A 33 1.17 -18.24 2.38
C HIS A 33 1.82 -19.04 1.24
N PRO A 34 2.11 -20.33 1.44
CA PRO A 34 2.79 -21.11 0.43
C PRO A 34 1.82 -21.50 -0.68
N HIS A 35 2.04 -20.98 -1.89
CA HIS A 35 1.32 -21.36 -3.09
C HIS A 35 2.25 -22.11 -4.05
N ARG A 36 1.70 -23.10 -4.78
CA ARG A 36 2.47 -23.83 -5.81
C ARG A 36 2.06 -23.33 -7.17
N ASP A 37 3.04 -22.90 -7.96
CA ASP A 37 2.79 -22.57 -9.36
C ASP A 37 2.49 -23.84 -10.18
N SER A 38 1.93 -23.68 -11.37
CA SER A 38 1.58 -24.76 -12.32
C SER A 38 2.79 -25.64 -12.70
N ARG A 39 4.01 -25.14 -12.45
CA ARG A 39 5.29 -25.84 -12.67
C ARG A 39 5.81 -26.57 -11.41
N GLY A 40 5.03 -26.60 -10.33
CA GLY A 40 5.39 -27.28 -9.07
C GLY A 40 6.35 -26.51 -8.16
N VAL A 41 6.78 -25.31 -8.55
CA VAL A 41 7.65 -24.45 -7.74
C VAL A 41 6.85 -23.82 -6.61
N ARG A 42 7.38 -23.87 -5.38
CA ARG A 42 6.75 -23.28 -4.19
C ARG A 42 7.13 -21.81 -4.09
N HIS A 43 6.14 -20.95 -4.18
CA HIS A 43 6.27 -19.53 -3.91
C HIS A 43 5.62 -19.19 -2.57
N LEU A 44 6.15 -18.17 -1.90
CA LEU A 44 5.59 -17.63 -0.67
C LEU A 44 4.82 -16.35 -1.02
N GLY A 45 3.60 -16.24 -0.49
CA GLY A 45 2.70 -15.14 -0.78
C GLY A 45 1.70 -15.44 -1.89
N ILE A 46 0.52 -14.84 -1.79
CA ILE A 46 -0.48 -14.78 -2.85
C ILE A 46 -0.62 -13.35 -3.37
N SER A 47 -1.20 -13.20 -4.56
CA SER A 47 -1.47 -11.89 -5.15
C SER A 47 -2.29 -10.99 -4.22
N ALA A 48 -1.91 -9.72 -4.14
CA ALA A 48 -2.45 -8.73 -3.21
C ALA A 48 -4.00 -8.63 -3.18
N PRO A 49 -4.73 -8.71 -4.30
CA PRO A 49 -6.21 -8.65 -4.27
C PRO A 49 -6.85 -9.78 -3.47
N PHE A 50 -6.30 -11.00 -3.57
CA PHE A 50 -6.82 -12.16 -2.86
C PHE A 50 -6.47 -12.10 -1.37
N ALA A 51 -5.26 -11.65 -1.03
CA ALA A 51 -4.89 -11.43 0.37
C ALA A 51 -5.79 -10.37 1.04
N ALA A 52 -6.07 -9.27 0.33
CA ALA A 52 -6.99 -8.23 0.78
C ALA A 52 -8.40 -8.79 1.00
N PHE A 53 -8.90 -9.63 0.10
CA PHE A 53 -10.19 -10.29 0.25
C PHE A 53 -10.27 -11.11 1.54
N TYR A 54 -9.29 -11.99 1.81
CA TYR A 54 -9.25 -12.76 3.05
C TYR A 54 -9.13 -11.87 4.29
N GLY A 55 -8.37 -10.78 4.23
CA GLY A 55 -8.27 -9.79 5.29
C GLY A 55 -9.61 -9.10 5.59
N VAL A 56 -10.37 -8.72 4.56
CA VAL A 56 -11.71 -8.13 4.70
C VAL A 56 -12.69 -9.12 5.33
N VAL A 57 -12.67 -10.38 4.87
CA VAL A 57 -13.52 -11.43 5.47
C VAL A 57 -13.19 -11.62 6.94
N ALA A 58 -11.90 -11.69 7.30
CA ALA A 58 -11.47 -11.77 8.69
C ALA A 58 -11.90 -10.55 9.51
N ALA A 59 -11.78 -9.33 8.95
CA ALA A 59 -12.25 -8.10 9.60
C ALA A 59 -13.75 -8.13 9.88
N LEU A 60 -14.57 -8.49 8.89
CA LEU A 60 -16.02 -8.59 9.05
C LEU A 60 -16.41 -9.62 10.11
N LEU A 61 -15.77 -10.80 10.10
CA LEU A 61 -16.03 -11.85 11.09
C LEU A 61 -15.67 -11.38 12.50
N VAL A 62 -14.51 -10.76 12.70
CA VAL A 62 -14.07 -10.27 14.00
C VAL A 62 -14.98 -9.14 14.49
N SER A 63 -15.29 -8.16 13.63
CA SER A 63 -16.14 -7.02 13.99
C SER A 63 -17.56 -7.47 14.36
N CYS A 64 -18.16 -8.42 13.65
CA CYS A 64 -19.51 -8.90 13.94
C CYS A 64 -19.55 -9.87 15.14
N LEU A 65 -18.60 -10.81 15.25
CA LEU A 65 -18.64 -11.85 16.28
C LEU A 65 -18.05 -11.40 17.63
N VAL A 66 -16.91 -10.71 17.61
CA VAL A 66 -16.19 -10.32 18.84
C VAL A 66 -16.68 -8.97 19.34
N PHE A 67 -16.76 -7.98 18.45
CA PHE A 67 -17.16 -6.61 18.80
C PHE A 67 -18.69 -6.41 18.76
N LYS A 68 -19.45 -7.46 18.40
CA LYS A 68 -20.92 -7.47 18.33
C LYS A 68 -21.47 -6.29 17.51
N MET A 69 -20.74 -5.91 16.48
CA MET A 69 -21.10 -4.79 15.62
C MET A 69 -22.24 -5.23 14.68
N PRO A 70 -23.33 -4.44 14.55
CA PRO A 70 -24.42 -4.77 13.64
C PRO A 70 -23.89 -4.92 12.20
N VAL A 71 -24.33 -5.96 11.50
CA VAL A 71 -23.85 -6.28 10.13
C VAL A 71 -24.00 -5.09 9.18
N ALA A 72 -25.11 -4.35 9.28
CA ALA A 72 -25.34 -3.15 8.49
C ALA A 72 -24.27 -2.06 8.72
N ALA A 73 -23.82 -1.89 9.97
CA ALA A 73 -22.76 -0.95 10.32
C ALA A 73 -21.37 -1.44 9.87
N ALA A 74 -21.13 -2.75 9.91
CA ALA A 74 -19.87 -3.34 9.45
C ALA A 74 -19.72 -3.18 7.92
N ILE A 75 -20.80 -3.43 7.16
CA ILE A 75 -20.82 -3.23 5.71
C ILE A 75 -20.68 -1.75 5.35
N SER A 76 -21.35 -0.84 6.07
CA SER A 76 -21.21 0.59 5.80
C SER A 76 -19.79 1.10 6.09
N ALA A 77 -19.16 0.62 7.17
CA ALA A 77 -17.76 0.91 7.47
C ALA A 77 -16.80 0.38 6.38
N PHE A 78 -17.04 -0.84 5.89
CA PHE A 78 -16.29 -1.41 4.78
C PHE A 78 -16.44 -0.57 3.49
N ALA A 79 -17.66 -0.17 3.15
CA ALA A 79 -17.92 0.67 1.97
C ALA A 79 -17.25 2.04 2.11
N LEU A 80 -17.35 2.67 3.28
CA LEU A 80 -16.71 3.95 3.56
C LEU A 80 -15.18 3.87 3.42
N GLY A 81 -14.55 2.85 4.00
CA GLY A 81 -13.10 2.64 3.91
C GLY A 81 -12.64 2.32 2.49
N SER A 82 -13.41 1.51 1.76
CA SER A 82 -13.11 1.18 0.37
C SER A 82 -13.19 2.40 -0.53
N LEU A 83 -14.25 3.21 -0.39
CA LEU A 83 -14.44 4.41 -1.19
C LEU A 83 -13.43 5.50 -0.85
N SER A 84 -13.13 5.72 0.44
CA SER A 84 -12.15 6.72 0.86
C SER A 84 -10.74 6.37 0.36
N GLY A 85 -10.33 5.11 0.47
CA GLY A 85 -9.06 4.63 -0.07
C GLY A 85 -9.01 4.75 -1.60
N PHE A 86 -10.06 4.32 -2.29
CA PHE A 86 -10.16 4.40 -3.75
C PHE A 86 -10.06 5.84 -4.27
N LEU A 87 -10.84 6.76 -3.69
CA LEU A 87 -10.81 8.18 -4.05
C LEU A 87 -9.45 8.81 -3.76
N GLY A 88 -8.83 8.49 -2.61
CA GLY A 88 -7.51 8.98 -2.25
C GLY A 88 -6.43 8.57 -3.27
N ILE A 89 -6.39 7.28 -3.62
CA ILE A 89 -5.41 6.75 -4.60
C ILE A 89 -5.63 7.38 -5.97
N ILE A 90 -6.88 7.45 -6.45
CA ILE A 90 -7.19 8.04 -7.76
C ILE A 90 -6.76 9.51 -7.82
N TRP A 91 -7.04 10.27 -6.76
CA TRP A 91 -6.67 11.68 -6.72
C TRP A 91 -5.15 11.88 -6.85
N ILE A 92 -4.36 11.05 -6.15
CA ILE A 92 -2.89 11.06 -6.22
C ILE A 92 -2.42 10.71 -7.64
N VAL A 93 -2.92 9.63 -8.23
CA VAL A 93 -2.51 9.17 -9.57
C VAL A 93 -2.88 10.19 -10.63
N LEU A 94 -4.08 10.77 -10.58
CA LEU A 94 -4.52 11.81 -11.52
C LEU A 94 -3.64 13.06 -11.43
N ALA A 95 -3.37 13.57 -10.23
CA ALA A 95 -2.51 14.72 -10.03
C ALA A 95 -1.08 14.45 -10.53
N ALA A 96 -0.52 13.28 -10.23
CA ALA A 96 0.80 12.89 -10.68
C ALA A 96 0.87 12.75 -12.22
N MET A 97 -0.11 12.12 -12.85
CA MET A 97 -0.17 11.97 -14.31
C MET A 97 -0.37 13.31 -15.01
N LEU A 98 -1.17 14.21 -14.45
CA LEU A 98 -1.35 15.57 -14.95
C LEU A 98 -0.02 16.34 -14.91
N LEU A 99 0.67 16.33 -13.77
CA LEU A 99 1.98 16.96 -13.61
C LEU A 99 3.01 16.37 -14.56
N TYR A 100 3.07 15.03 -14.65
CA TYR A 100 3.95 14.35 -15.59
C TYR A 100 3.69 14.83 -17.03
N THR A 101 2.42 14.81 -17.46
CA THR A 101 2.04 15.25 -18.81
C THR A 101 2.43 16.71 -19.07
N MET A 102 2.22 17.60 -18.09
CA MET A 102 2.67 19.00 -18.18
C MET A 102 4.20 19.10 -18.33
N THR A 103 4.97 18.37 -17.53
CA THR A 103 6.45 18.39 -17.60
C THR A 103 6.97 17.86 -18.93
N VAL A 104 6.29 16.87 -19.53
CA VAL A 104 6.63 16.31 -20.84
C VAL A 104 6.32 17.32 -21.95
N ILE A 105 5.13 17.91 -21.97
CA ILE A 105 4.72 18.88 -23.00
C ILE A 105 5.59 20.15 -22.95
N THR A 106 5.98 20.60 -21.75
CA THR A 106 6.81 21.80 -21.57
C THR A 106 8.30 21.57 -21.80
N GLY A 107 8.73 20.33 -22.08
CA GLY A 107 10.14 19.97 -22.23
C GLY A 107 10.95 20.02 -20.92
N GLN A 108 10.32 20.39 -19.80
CA GLN A 108 10.96 20.47 -18.48
C GLN A 108 11.37 19.10 -17.93
N PHE A 109 10.74 18.03 -18.43
CA PHE A 109 11.11 16.67 -18.04
C PHE A 109 12.58 16.34 -18.35
N GLU A 110 13.10 16.78 -19.49
CA GLU A 110 14.51 16.56 -19.83
C GLU A 110 15.45 17.33 -18.88
N ILE A 111 15.07 18.54 -18.46
CA ILE A 111 15.83 19.33 -17.48
C ILE A 111 15.85 18.64 -16.10
N VAL A 112 14.71 18.08 -15.67
CA VAL A 112 14.62 17.31 -14.42
C VAL A 112 15.48 16.06 -14.48
N LYS A 113 15.44 15.33 -15.60
CA LYS A 113 16.27 14.14 -15.85
C LYS A 113 17.75 14.49 -15.83
N GLU A 114 18.15 15.57 -16.49
CA GLU A 114 19.53 16.05 -16.54
C GLU A 114 20.02 16.45 -15.15
N SER A 115 19.18 17.13 -14.35
CA SER A 115 19.46 17.45 -12.95
C SER A 115 19.68 16.21 -12.08
N ILE A 116 18.89 15.14 -12.26
CA ILE A 116 19.04 13.89 -11.51
C ILE A 116 20.28 13.09 -11.94
N VAL A 117 20.62 13.09 -13.24
CA VAL A 117 21.83 12.45 -13.76
C VAL A 117 23.09 13.18 -13.27
N HIS A 118 23.05 14.51 -13.15
CA HIS A 118 24.19 15.31 -12.70
C HIS A 118 24.45 15.27 -11.19
N ILE A 119 23.50 14.79 -10.37
CA ILE A 119 23.72 14.66 -8.91
C ILE A 119 24.82 13.63 -8.61
N SER A 120 24.86 12.51 -9.33
CA SER A 120 25.93 11.53 -9.21
C SER A 120 26.00 10.61 -10.43
N PHE A 121 27.20 10.51 -11.02
CA PHE A 121 27.47 9.55 -12.10
C PHE A 121 27.60 8.10 -11.60
N ASP A 122 27.68 7.87 -10.28
CA ASP A 122 27.69 6.51 -9.73
C ASP A 122 26.25 5.99 -9.56
N ARG A 123 25.89 4.98 -10.37
CA ARG A 123 24.59 4.30 -10.30
C ARG A 123 24.20 3.87 -8.88
N ARG A 124 25.15 3.51 -8.02
CA ARG A 124 24.86 3.05 -6.66
C ARG A 124 24.41 4.20 -5.76
N LEU A 125 25.09 5.34 -5.84
CA LEU A 125 24.73 6.54 -5.08
C LEU A 125 23.40 7.11 -5.58
N GLN A 126 23.16 7.04 -6.89
CA GLN A 126 21.90 7.49 -7.49
C GLN A 126 20.70 6.63 -7.04
N VAL A 127 20.85 5.30 -6.98
CA VAL A 127 19.82 4.41 -6.41
C VAL A 127 19.57 4.75 -4.94
N LEU A 128 20.62 4.96 -4.15
CA LEU A 128 20.46 5.30 -2.73
C LEU A 128 19.68 6.62 -2.57
N LEU A 129 20.02 7.64 -3.34
CA LEU A 129 19.34 8.94 -3.31
C LEU A 129 17.87 8.83 -3.69
N ILE A 130 17.53 8.04 -4.72
CA ILE A 130 16.15 7.92 -5.20
C ILE A 130 15.33 6.97 -4.34
N ALA A 131 15.81 5.74 -4.13
CA ALA A 131 15.08 4.70 -3.43
C ALA A 131 15.00 4.94 -1.92
N PHE A 132 16.04 5.53 -1.31
CA PHE A 132 16.08 5.78 0.13
C PHE A 132 15.71 7.22 0.49
N SER A 133 16.50 8.22 0.06
CA SER A 133 16.29 9.61 0.51
C SER A 133 15.03 10.25 -0.07
N PHE A 134 14.86 10.20 -1.39
CA PHE A 134 13.67 10.74 -2.05
C PHE A 134 12.43 9.93 -1.69
N GLY A 135 12.53 8.60 -1.70
CA GLY A 135 11.48 7.71 -1.21
C GLY A 135 11.00 8.06 0.21
N ALA A 136 11.91 8.27 1.16
CA ALA A 136 11.57 8.63 2.53
C ALA A 136 10.91 10.01 2.65
N ILE A 137 11.35 11.00 1.85
CA ILE A 137 10.71 12.33 1.80
C ILE A 137 9.28 12.23 1.28
N ILE A 138 9.06 11.45 0.22
CA ILE A 138 7.72 11.22 -0.31
C ILE A 138 6.85 10.44 0.69
N GLU A 139 7.40 9.48 1.44
CA GLU A 139 6.62 8.73 2.45
C GLU A 139 6.17 9.68 3.56
N GLY A 140 7.07 10.55 4.02
CA GLY A 140 6.79 11.53 5.06
C GLY A 140 5.76 12.59 4.64
N THR A 141 5.61 12.86 3.35
CA THR A 141 4.72 13.92 2.82
C THR A 141 3.39 13.38 2.31
N SER A 142 3.35 12.20 1.69
CA SER A 142 2.10 11.63 1.14
C SER A 142 1.49 10.52 2.00
N GLY A 143 2.33 9.75 2.71
CA GLY A 143 1.94 8.45 3.29
C GLY A 143 1.44 7.44 2.24
N PHE A 144 1.13 6.23 2.71
CA PHE A 144 0.41 5.17 1.97
C PHE A 144 1.16 4.51 0.80
N GLY A 145 2.47 4.29 0.88
CA GLY A 145 3.20 3.47 -0.12
C GLY A 145 3.35 4.10 -1.51
N THR A 146 2.84 5.32 -1.70
CA THR A 146 3.09 6.23 -2.83
C THR A 146 4.58 6.36 -3.22
N PRO A 147 5.56 6.35 -2.30
CA PRO A 147 6.97 6.49 -2.65
C PRO A 147 7.49 5.36 -3.50
N VAL A 148 7.05 4.13 -3.25
CA VAL A 148 7.49 2.97 -4.03
C VAL A 148 7.05 3.11 -5.48
N ALA A 149 5.83 3.62 -5.72
CA ALA A 149 5.32 3.86 -7.06
C ALA A 149 6.11 4.96 -7.78
N ILE A 150 6.36 6.10 -7.13
CA ILE A 150 7.05 7.24 -7.74
C ILE A 150 8.55 6.95 -7.92
N ALA A 151 9.24 6.51 -6.86
CA ALA A 151 10.67 6.20 -6.92
C ALA A 151 10.95 5.06 -7.92
N GLY A 152 10.08 4.04 -7.97
CA GLY A 152 10.16 2.97 -8.97
C GLY A 152 10.04 3.50 -10.40
N ALA A 153 9.04 4.34 -10.68
CA ALA A 153 8.86 4.94 -12.01
C ALA A 153 10.06 5.80 -12.44
N VAL A 154 10.63 6.59 -11.52
CA VAL A 154 11.84 7.40 -11.77
C VAL A 154 13.05 6.50 -12.06
N MET A 155 13.26 5.43 -11.30
CA MET A 155 14.35 4.48 -11.55
C MET A 155 14.20 3.80 -12.91
N VAL A 156 13.00 3.36 -13.29
CA VAL A 156 12.76 2.80 -14.63
C VAL A 156 13.04 3.85 -15.73
N GLY A 157 12.62 5.10 -15.52
CA GLY A 157 12.90 6.22 -16.44
C GLY A 157 14.39 6.55 -16.60
N LEU A 158 15.21 6.23 -15.60
CA LEU A 158 16.67 6.36 -15.63
C LEU A 158 17.39 5.11 -16.20
N GLY A 159 16.65 4.10 -16.64
CA GLY A 159 17.18 2.89 -17.28
C GLY A 159 17.65 1.81 -16.30
N TYR A 160 17.16 1.80 -15.06
CA TYR A 160 17.30 0.65 -14.16
C TYR A 160 16.33 -0.46 -14.56
N SER A 161 16.77 -1.73 -14.51
CA SER A 161 15.90 -2.86 -14.81
C SER A 161 14.89 -3.05 -13.65
N PRO A 162 13.59 -3.21 -13.95
CA PRO A 162 12.56 -3.40 -12.93
C PRO A 162 12.58 -4.80 -12.29
N PHE A 163 13.39 -5.73 -12.81
CA PHE A 163 13.53 -7.12 -12.37
C PHE A 163 14.97 -7.60 -12.60
#